data_AF-A0A1F3C6B5-F1
#
_entry.id   AF-A0A1F3C6B5-F1
#
_cell.length_a   1.000
_cell.length_b   1.000
_cell.length_c   1.000
_cell.angle_alpha   90.00
_cell.angle_beta   90.00
_cell.angle_gamma   90.00
#
_symmetry.space_group_name_H-M   'P 1'
#
loop_
_entity.id
_entity.type
_entity.pdbx_description
1 polymer ?
#
loop_
_entity_poly.entity_id
_entity_poly.type
_entity_poly.pdbx_seq_one_letter_code
_entity_poly.pdbx_strand_id
1 'polypeptide(L)'
;MKNKLLLLFTLSVLILVSSCSKDDDEIIPESELSEYNLDIISYFKDVALGFEDGNSSNIIRKWKSPMKIYLDENPSSSINTKVEQTVNEINELSTDGFLIEIVNDANLSNCYIFLGQLQISLKNS
;
A
#
# COMPACT_ATOMS: atom_id res chain seq x y z
N MET A 1 -22.85 45.54 8.89
CA MET A 1 -22.03 44.37 9.29
C MET A 1 -22.40 43.11 8.52
N LYS A 2 -23.69 42.81 8.29
CA LYS A 2 -24.17 41.63 7.55
C LYS A 2 -23.59 41.49 6.13
N ASN A 3 -23.50 42.59 5.36
CA ASN A 3 -22.97 42.55 3.98
C ASN A 3 -21.45 42.33 3.93
N LYS A 4 -20.69 42.80 4.94
CA LYS A 4 -19.25 42.52 5.06
C LYS A 4 -19.01 41.06 5.50
N LEU A 5 -19.87 40.53 6.36
CA LEU A 5 -19.85 39.13 6.78
C LEU A 5 -20.21 38.19 5.61
N LEU A 6 -21.19 38.57 4.79
CA LEU A 6 -21.57 37.83 3.58
C LEU A 6 -20.42 37.81 2.56
N LEU A 7 -19.75 38.96 2.35
CA LEU A 7 -18.58 39.05 1.46
C LEU A 7 -17.40 38.19 1.94
N LEU A 8 -17.14 38.17 3.25
CA LEU A 8 -16.12 37.31 3.85
C LEU A 8 -16.46 35.82 3.69
N PHE A 9 -17.73 35.47 3.83
CA PHE A 9 -18.19 34.10 3.64
C PHE A 9 -18.05 33.67 2.17
N THR A 10 -18.41 34.52 1.22
CA THR A 10 -18.22 34.23 -0.22
C THR A 10 -16.75 34.12 -0.61
N LEU A 11 -15.87 34.93 -0.01
CA LEU A 11 -14.42 34.86 -0.28
C LEU A 11 -13.80 33.59 0.31
N SER A 12 -14.25 33.15 1.49
CA SER A 12 -13.80 31.91 2.13
C SER A 12 -14.20 30.67 1.34
N VAL A 13 -15.40 30.66 0.73
CA VAL A 13 -15.87 29.55 -0.12
C VAL A 13 -15.06 29.47 -1.41
N LEU A 14 -14.66 30.62 -1.97
CA LEU A 14 -13.84 30.67 -3.19
C LEU A 14 -12.42 30.11 -2.98
N ILE A 15 -11.85 30.26 -1.79
CA ILE A 15 -10.50 29.73 -1.46
C ILE A 15 -10.53 28.20 -1.32
N LEU A 16 -11.63 27.63 -0.83
CA LEU A 16 -11.75 26.18 -0.63
C LEU A 16 -11.89 25.40 -1.95
N VAL A 17 -12.45 26.00 -3.00
CA VAL A 17 -12.59 25.34 -4.31
C VAL A 17 -11.30 25.37 -5.14
N SER A 18 -10.35 26.25 -4.84
CA SER A 18 -9.06 26.34 -5.57
C SER A 18 -7.98 25.41 -5.03
N SER A 19 -8.17 24.77 -3.87
CA SER A 19 -7.17 23.86 -3.27
C SER A 19 -7.23 22.43 -3.81
N CYS A 20 -8.02 22.19 -4.87
CA CYS A 20 -8.08 20.90 -5.55
C CYS A 20 -7.21 20.93 -6.82
N SER A 21 -5.91 21.22 -6.68
CA SER A 21 -4.94 20.80 -7.69
C SER A 21 -4.51 19.39 -7.32
N LYS A 22 -5.10 18.41 -7.99
CA LYS A 22 -4.44 17.11 -8.08
C LYS A 22 -3.22 17.38 -8.95
N ASP A 23 -2.03 17.23 -8.36
CA ASP A 23 -0.84 17.04 -9.16
C ASP A 23 -1.12 15.74 -9.93
N ASP A 24 -1.41 15.89 -11.22
CA ASP A 24 -1.66 14.78 -12.12
C ASP A 24 -0.34 14.04 -12.28
N ASP A 25 -0.04 13.15 -11.34
CA ASP A 25 0.85 12.03 -11.63
C ASP A 25 0.26 11.34 -12.85
N GLU A 26 1.01 11.34 -13.94
CA GLU A 26 0.59 10.83 -15.24
C GLU A 26 0.37 9.31 -15.14
N ILE A 27 -0.83 8.92 -14.71
CA ILE A 27 -1.28 7.53 -14.73
C ILE A 27 -1.51 7.19 -16.20
N ILE A 28 -0.48 6.65 -16.86
CA ILE A 28 -0.57 6.14 -18.23
C ILE A 28 -1.70 5.09 -18.24
N PRO A 29 -2.79 5.33 -18.99
CA PRO A 29 -3.88 4.36 -19.08
C PRO A 29 -3.36 3.03 -19.62
N GLU A 30 -3.84 1.90 -19.12
CA GLU A 30 -3.44 0.55 -19.58
C GLU A 30 -3.58 0.37 -21.10
N SER A 31 -4.45 1.16 -21.74
CA SER A 31 -4.62 1.22 -23.20
C SER A 31 -3.47 1.87 -23.98
N GLU A 32 -2.45 2.42 -23.32
CA GLU A 32 -1.29 3.08 -23.93
C GLU A 32 0.05 2.32 -23.74
N LEU A 33 0.02 1.13 -23.13
CA LEU A 33 1.23 0.34 -22.97
C LEU A 33 1.73 -0.19 -24.33
N SER A 34 3.01 0.03 -24.63
CA SER A 34 3.67 -0.58 -25.79
C SER A 34 3.85 -2.09 -25.60
N GLU A 35 4.07 -2.82 -26.69
CA GLU A 35 4.40 -4.26 -26.63
C GLU A 35 5.62 -4.52 -25.74
N TYR A 36 6.64 -3.67 -25.82
CA TYR A 36 7.81 -3.76 -24.95
C TYR A 36 7.46 -3.63 -23.47
N ASN A 37 6.56 -2.71 -23.10
CA ASN A 37 6.13 -2.54 -21.71
C ASN A 37 5.39 -3.79 -21.20
N LEU A 38 4.55 -4.39 -22.04
CA LEU A 38 3.83 -5.62 -21.71
C LEU A 38 4.81 -6.80 -21.50
N ASP A 39 5.84 -6.91 -22.33
CA ASP A 39 6.89 -7.92 -22.20
C ASP A 39 7.67 -7.77 -20.88
N ILE A 40 8.03 -6.54 -20.51
CA ILE A 40 8.71 -6.26 -19.24
C ILE A 40 7.81 -6.59 -18.04
N ILE A 41 6.52 -6.25 -18.11
CA ILE A 41 5.55 -6.60 -17.06
C ILE A 41 5.40 -8.13 -16.96
N SER A 42 5.35 -8.84 -18.09
CA SER A 42 5.26 -10.31 -18.11
C SER A 42 6.49 -10.93 -17.45
N TYR A 43 7.69 -10.50 -17.88
CA TYR A 43 8.94 -10.99 -17.32
C TYR A 43 9.05 -10.72 -15.81
N PHE A 44 8.69 -9.52 -15.37
CA PHE A 44 8.65 -9.20 -13.94
C PHE A 44 7.72 -10.14 -13.17
N LYS A 45 6.52 -10.44 -13.69
CA LYS A 45 5.58 -11.37 -13.07
C LYS A 45 6.18 -12.77 -12.96
N ASP A 46 6.87 -13.24 -14.01
CA ASP A 46 7.48 -14.58 -14.00
C ASP A 46 8.54 -14.72 -12.92
N VAL A 47 9.42 -13.71 -12.78
CA VAL A 47 10.46 -13.68 -11.74
C VAL A 47 9.83 -13.51 -10.35
N ALA A 48 8.96 -12.52 -10.18
CA ALA A 48 8.39 -12.18 -8.86
C ALA A 48 7.52 -13.31 -8.29
N LEU A 49 6.88 -14.10 -9.16
CA LEU A 49 6.01 -15.22 -8.75
C LEU A 49 6.70 -16.58 -8.80
N GLY A 50 7.98 -16.63 -9.19
CA GLY A 50 8.76 -17.87 -9.30
C GLY A 50 8.19 -18.83 -10.34
N PHE A 51 7.64 -18.31 -11.43
CA PHE A 51 7.16 -19.10 -12.59
C PHE A 51 8.31 -19.57 -13.48
N GLU A 52 9.50 -18.99 -13.33
CA GLU A 52 10.70 -19.31 -14.13
C GLU A 52 11.19 -20.76 -13.97
N ASP A 53 10.92 -21.41 -12.83
CA ASP A 53 11.46 -22.74 -12.51
C ASP A 53 10.56 -23.92 -12.99
N GLY A 54 9.50 -23.64 -13.76
CA GLY A 54 8.67 -24.65 -14.45
C GLY A 54 7.84 -25.60 -13.56
N ASN A 55 8.00 -25.56 -12.23
CA ASN A 55 7.30 -26.41 -11.26
C ASN A 55 6.14 -25.71 -10.54
N SER A 56 5.96 -24.41 -10.75
CA SER A 56 4.90 -23.60 -10.15
C SER A 56 3.72 -23.46 -11.13
N SER A 57 2.49 -23.61 -10.63
CA SER A 57 1.31 -23.33 -11.47
C SER A 57 1.27 -21.84 -11.79
N ASN A 58 1.05 -21.45 -13.05
CA ASN A 58 0.82 -20.05 -13.50
C ASN A 58 -0.46 -19.40 -12.94
N ILE A 59 -0.95 -19.86 -11.79
CA ILE A 59 -2.13 -19.34 -11.10
C ILE A 59 -1.64 -18.31 -10.08
N ILE A 60 -1.82 -17.03 -10.42
CA ILE A 60 -1.63 -15.92 -9.49
C ILE A 60 -2.72 -15.99 -8.42
N ARG A 61 -2.31 -16.10 -7.15
CA ARG A 61 -3.23 -16.06 -6.01
C ARG A 61 -3.13 -14.69 -5.34
N LYS A 62 -4.26 -13.98 -5.28
CA LYS A 62 -4.41 -12.72 -4.56
C LYS A 62 -5.47 -12.84 -3.48
N TRP A 63 -5.37 -11.99 -2.47
CA TRP A 63 -6.42 -11.81 -1.47
C TRP A 63 -7.69 -11.30 -2.14
N LYS A 64 -8.85 -11.87 -1.76
CA LYS A 64 -10.18 -11.46 -2.23
C LYS A 64 -10.93 -10.56 -1.23
N SER A 65 -10.34 -10.36 -0.07
CA SER A 65 -10.85 -9.55 1.04
C SER A 65 -9.70 -8.71 1.59
N PRO A 66 -9.98 -7.64 2.36
CA PRO A 66 -8.93 -6.87 3.00
C PRO A 66 -7.97 -7.75 3.78
N MET A 67 -6.68 -7.45 3.66
CA MET A 67 -5.63 -8.06 4.46
C MET A 67 -5.58 -7.35 5.81
N LYS A 68 -5.90 -8.04 6.89
CA LYS A 68 -5.87 -7.52 8.26
C LYS A 68 -4.62 -8.04 8.95
N ILE A 69 -3.63 -7.18 9.05
CA ILE A 69 -2.32 -7.46 9.63
C ILE A 69 -2.39 -7.25 11.13
N TYR A 70 -2.03 -8.26 11.91
CA TYR A 70 -1.62 -8.09 13.29
C TYR A 70 -0.09 -8.18 13.37
N LEU A 71 0.53 -7.18 14.02
CA LEU A 71 1.97 -7.14 14.27
C LEU A 71 2.25 -7.76 15.64
N ASP A 72 2.97 -8.88 15.64
CA ASP A 72 3.38 -9.56 16.86
C ASP A 72 4.52 -8.84 17.57
N GLU A 73 4.64 -9.07 18.88
CA GLU A 73 5.75 -8.63 19.73
C GLU A 73 6.09 -7.14 19.59
N ASN A 74 5.12 -6.27 19.93
CA ASN A 74 5.26 -4.84 20.24
C ASN A 74 6.57 -4.17 19.72
N PRO A 75 6.71 -4.05 18.38
CA PRO A 75 7.98 -3.66 17.77
C PRO A 75 8.29 -2.19 18.10
N SER A 76 9.55 -1.78 17.89
CA SER A 76 9.94 -0.39 18.17
C SER A 76 9.08 0.60 17.38
N SER A 77 8.92 1.81 17.90
CA SER A 77 8.17 2.87 17.21
C SER A 77 8.65 3.10 15.77
N SER A 78 9.98 3.04 15.55
CA SER A 78 10.57 3.17 14.21
C SER A 78 10.12 2.07 13.24
N ILE A 79 9.96 0.84 13.74
CA ILE A 79 9.50 -0.29 12.92
C ILE A 79 8.01 -0.13 12.65
N ASN A 80 7.20 0.21 13.66
CA ASN A 80 5.77 0.49 13.46
C ASN A 80 5.54 1.57 12.40
N THR A 81 6.25 2.70 12.50
CA THR A 81 6.18 3.76 11.49
C THR A 81 6.56 3.25 10.10
N LYS A 82 7.60 2.41 9.98
CA LYS A 82 7.98 1.86 8.68
C LYS A 82 6.92 0.92 8.11
N VAL A 83 6.31 0.09 8.95
CA VAL A 83 5.21 -0.80 8.54
C VAL A 83 4.01 0.03 8.08
N GLU A 84 3.60 1.04 8.85
CA GLU A 84 2.50 1.94 8.49
C GLU A 84 2.75 2.65 7.15
N GLN A 85 3.97 3.16 6.93
CA GLN A 85 4.37 3.76 5.66
C GLN A 85 4.23 2.77 4.50
N THR A 86 4.78 1.56 4.64
CA THR A 86 4.70 0.53 3.59
C THR A 86 3.26 0.07 3.34
N VAL A 87 2.43 -0.03 4.38
CA VAL A 87 0.99 -0.34 4.21
C VAL A 87 0.29 0.75 3.42
N ASN A 88 0.56 2.02 3.71
CA ASN A 88 -0.01 3.15 2.97
C ASN A 88 0.45 3.17 1.52
N GLU A 89 1.75 3.02 1.26
CA GLU A 89 2.33 2.95 -0.09
C GLU A 89 1.66 1.84 -0.93
N ILE A 90 1.47 0.64 -0.37
CA ILE A 90 0.80 -0.46 -1.09
C ILE A 90 -0.67 -0.15 -1.35
N ASN A 91 -1.37 0.42 -0.37
CA ASN A 91 -2.77 0.78 -0.52
C ASN A 91 -2.97 1.87 -1.60
N GLU A 92 -2.05 2.83 -1.70
CA GLU A 92 -2.06 3.88 -2.74
C GLU A 92 -1.86 3.30 -4.14
N LEU A 93 -1.06 2.24 -4.28
CA LEU A 93 -0.84 1.54 -5.55
C LEU A 93 -2.01 0.62 -5.95
N SER A 94 -2.91 0.31 -5.02
CA SER A 94 -3.96 -0.68 -5.21
C SER A 94 -5.21 -0.03 -5.82
N THR A 95 -5.57 -0.42 -7.04
CA THR A 95 -6.68 0.19 -7.80
C THR A 95 -7.95 -0.67 -7.85
N ASP A 96 -7.88 -1.92 -7.39
CA ASP A 96 -8.92 -2.94 -7.59
C ASP A 96 -9.76 -3.23 -6.34
N GLY A 97 -9.70 -2.34 -5.36
CA GLY A 97 -10.40 -2.47 -4.07
C GLY A 97 -9.69 -3.39 -3.06
N PHE A 98 -8.50 -3.90 -3.37
CA PHE A 98 -7.62 -4.47 -2.36
C PHE A 98 -7.21 -3.40 -1.33
N LEU A 99 -7.15 -3.80 -0.06
CA LEU A 99 -6.78 -2.93 1.05
C LEU A 99 -6.05 -3.75 2.11
N ILE A 100 -5.06 -3.13 2.74
CA ILE A 100 -4.36 -3.61 3.92
C ILE A 100 -4.76 -2.74 5.13
N GLU A 101 -5.14 -3.38 6.22
CA GLU A 101 -5.48 -2.76 7.51
C GLU A 101 -4.57 -3.32 8.59
N ILE A 102 -3.99 -2.46 9.43
CA ILE A 102 -3.29 -2.89 10.65
C ILE A 102 -4.32 -2.96 11.78
N VAL A 103 -4.42 -4.11 12.45
CA VAL A 103 -5.33 -4.35 13.57
C VAL A 103 -4.55 -4.63 14.85
N ASN A 104 -5.08 -4.15 15.98
CA ASN A 104 -4.45 -4.30 17.30
C ASN A 104 -4.86 -5.58 18.04
N ASP A 105 -5.75 -6.40 17.45
CA ASP A 105 -6.23 -7.66 18.03
C ASP A 105 -6.00 -8.79 17.03
N ALA A 106 -5.22 -9.80 17.45
CA ALA A 106 -4.91 -10.97 16.62
C ALA A 106 -6.18 -11.70 16.16
N ASN A 107 -7.27 -11.69 16.95
CA ASN A 107 -8.53 -12.34 16.60
C ASN A 107 -9.27 -11.64 15.45
N LEU A 108 -8.94 -10.38 15.17
CA LEU A 108 -9.48 -9.62 14.04
C LEU A 108 -8.61 -9.72 12.79
N SER A 109 -7.45 -10.38 12.89
CA SER A 109 -6.48 -10.47 11.81
C SER A 109 -6.72 -11.68 10.91
N ASN A 110 -6.26 -11.59 9.67
CA ASN A 110 -6.13 -12.74 8.76
C ASN A 110 -4.69 -12.91 8.24
N CYS A 111 -3.80 -12.00 8.64
CA CYS A 111 -2.37 -12.02 8.36
C CYS A 111 -1.63 -11.70 9.67
N TYR A 112 -0.68 -12.54 10.03
CA TYR A 112 0.11 -12.41 11.24
C TYR A 112 1.56 -12.19 10.86
N ILE A 113 2.14 -11.06 11.28
CA ILE A 113 3.53 -10.71 10.97
C ILE A 113 4.33 -10.75 12.25
N PHE A 114 5.32 -11.63 12.27
CA PHE A 114 6.30 -11.75 13.34
C PHE A 114 7.62 -11.13 12.90
N LEU A 115 8.11 -10.17 13.68
CA LEU A 115 9.37 -9.48 13.42
C LEU A 115 10.46 -10.05 14.33
N GLY A 116 11.01 -11.18 13.91
CA GLY A 116 12.02 -11.89 14.70
C GLY A 116 13.30 -11.06 14.92
N GLN A 117 13.83 -11.15 16.15
CA GLN A 117 15.15 -10.63 16.46
C GLN A 117 16.22 -11.69 16.21
N LEU A 118 17.37 -11.28 15.65
CA LEU A 118 18.51 -12.15 15.51
C LEU A 118 19.12 -12.44 16.89
N GLN A 119 18.78 -13.57 17.50
CA GLN A 119 19.54 -14.07 18.65
C GLN A 119 20.80 -14.76 18.14
N ILE A 120 21.94 -14.06 18.21
CA ILE A 120 23.25 -14.71 18.06
C ILE A 120 23.46 -15.55 19.32
N SER A 121 23.19 -16.85 19.21
CA SER A 121 23.55 -17.79 20.26
C SER A 121 25.06 -17.93 20.27
N LEU A 122 25.74 -17.19 21.15
CA LEU A 122 27.17 -17.39 21.40
C LEU A 122 27.35 -18.78 22.02
N LYS A 123 27.69 -19.74 21.15
CA LYS A 123 28.07 -21.08 21.58
C LYS A 123 29.49 -20.97 22.15
N ASN A 124 29.57 -20.67 23.45
CA ASN A 124 30.82 -20.76 24.19
C ASN A 124 31.31 -22.22 24.07
N SER A 125 32.37 -22.39 23.28
CA SER A 125 33.09 -23.64 23.07
C SER A 125 34.26 -23.71 24.04
#